data_AF-A0A943B5F2-F1
#
_entry.id   AF-A0A943B5F2-F1
#
_cell.length_a   1.000
_cell.length_b   1.000
_cell.length_c   1.000
_cell.angle_alpha   90.00
_cell.angle_beta   90.00
_cell.angle_gamma   90.00
#
_symmetry.space_group_name_H-M   'P 1'
#
loop_
_entity.id
_entity.type
_entity.pdbx_description
1 polymer ?
#
loop_
_entity_poly.entity_id
_entity_poly.type
_entity_poly.pdbx_seq_one_letter_code
_entity_poly.pdbx_strand_id
1 'polypeptide(L)'
;TARELVKTQGIRSMLHVAIFDEHRPRGFVGFDECQGLRLWTQDEIDTLALLAKIVGIFVLKRNISARLAAAYHDIRAVLDSMAAWAYVIDENTHELLYLNEATRYFVPRARVGLKCYEAFFEGREEPCVHCPMLAMKQHDEQRATMEIENPSLDRWVEATASRIPWSGGNKAVLLCCTDITRFRRPDAAGN
;
A
#
# COMPACT_ATOMS: atom_id res chain seq x y z
N THR A 1 26.60 27.59 27.14
CA THR A 1 25.13 27.45 27.28
C THR A 1 24.43 27.97 26.03
N ALA A 2 23.14 27.67 25.79
CA ALA A 2 22.38 28.20 24.63
C ALA A 2 22.45 29.73 24.53
N ARG A 3 22.48 30.42 25.67
CA ARG A 3 22.58 31.88 25.77
C ARG A 3 23.93 32.45 25.30
N GLU A 4 25.02 31.72 25.45
CA GLU A 4 26.33 32.13 24.90
C GLU A 4 26.37 31.98 23.38
N LEU A 5 25.78 30.92 22.84
CA LEU A 5 25.72 30.68 21.40
C LEU A 5 24.96 31.80 20.66
N VAL A 6 23.86 32.28 21.27
CA VAL A 6 23.07 33.40 20.74
C VAL A 6 23.90 34.69 20.75
N LYS A 7 24.65 34.94 21.82
CA LYS A 7 25.52 36.12 21.92
C LYS A 7 26.67 36.11 20.91
N THR A 8 27.30 34.97 20.66
CA THR A 8 28.40 34.88 19.68
C THR A 8 27.95 35.14 18.25
N GLN A 9 26.67 34.91 17.94
CA GLN A 9 26.06 35.21 16.64
C GLN A 9 25.61 36.68 16.52
N GLY A 10 25.82 37.50 17.56
CA GLY A 10 25.41 38.91 17.57
C GLY A 10 23.92 39.12 17.78
N ILE A 11 23.16 38.07 18.11
CA ILE A 11 21.71 38.13 18.29
C ILE A 11 21.39 38.86 19.61
N ARG A 12 20.60 39.93 19.50
CA ARG A 12 20.19 40.82 20.59
C ARG A 12 18.74 40.61 21.01
N SER A 13 17.87 40.15 20.12
CA SER A 13 16.47 39.82 20.41
C SER A 13 15.99 38.68 19.51
N MET A 14 15.07 37.84 19.99
CA MET A 14 14.59 36.65 19.26
C MET A 14 13.07 36.55 19.37
N LEU A 15 12.43 36.08 18.31
CA LEU A 15 11.04 35.62 18.33
C LEU A 15 10.97 34.27 17.62
N HIS A 16 10.88 33.18 18.38
CA HIS A 16 10.78 31.82 17.85
C HIS A 16 9.48 31.18 18.30
N VAL A 17 8.78 30.54 17.37
CA VAL A 17 7.55 29.77 17.62
C VAL A 17 7.80 28.31 17.26
N ALA A 18 7.41 27.41 18.14
CA ALA A 18 7.55 25.97 17.91
C ALA A 18 6.55 25.45 16.87
N ILE A 19 7.01 24.52 16.04
CA ILE A 19 6.17 23.66 15.20
C ILE A 19 5.81 22.43 16.02
N PHE A 20 4.52 22.14 16.13
CA PHE A 20 4.01 20.99 16.87
C PHE A 20 3.45 19.92 15.94
N ASP A 21 3.64 18.67 16.35
CA ASP A 21 2.95 17.48 15.86
C ASP A 21 2.17 16.94 17.04
N GLU A 22 0.85 17.12 17.01
CA GLU A 22 -0.06 16.98 18.17
C GLU A 22 0.41 17.81 19.37
N HIS A 23 1.10 17.20 20.33
CA HIS A 23 1.62 17.85 21.54
C HIS A 23 3.15 17.78 21.65
N ARG A 24 3.83 17.30 20.61
CA ARG A 24 5.28 17.14 20.60
C ARG A 24 5.92 18.20 19.70
N PRO A 25 6.88 18.99 20.21
CA PRO A 25 7.61 19.94 19.37
C PRO A 25 8.50 19.19 18.38
N ARG A 26 8.41 19.56 17.10
CA ARG A 26 9.18 18.99 15.99
C ARG A 26 10.27 19.92 15.46
N GLY A 27 10.18 21.20 15.78
CA GLY A 27 11.09 22.24 15.33
C GLY A 27 10.59 23.60 15.75
N PHE A 28 11.15 24.66 15.17
CA PHE A 28 10.74 26.03 15.41
C PHE A 28 10.95 26.88 14.15
N VAL A 29 10.20 27.97 14.05
CA VAL A 29 10.37 29.02 13.05
C VAL A 29 10.53 30.32 13.82
N GLY A 30 11.48 31.16 13.43
CA GLY A 30 11.70 32.39 14.15
C GLY A 30 12.60 33.38 13.45
N PHE A 31 12.60 34.60 14.01
CA PHE A 31 13.45 35.70 13.58
C PHE A 31 14.43 36.07 14.69
N ASP A 32 15.64 36.43 14.26
CA ASP A 32 16.71 36.93 15.11
C ASP A 32 17.05 38.36 14.71
N GLU A 33 17.10 39.27 15.69
CA GLU A 33 17.50 40.67 15.51
C GLU A 33 18.92 40.85 16.06
N CYS A 34 19.84 41.35 15.23
CA CYS A 34 21.26 41.47 15.56
C CYS A 34 21.72 42.93 15.76
N GLN A 35 20.94 43.91 15.31
CA GLN A 35 21.33 45.31 15.31
C GLN A 35 20.82 46.05 16.56
N GLY A 36 19.62 45.72 17.03
CA GLY A 36 18.93 46.44 18.11
C GLY A 36 18.31 45.56 19.18
N LEU A 37 17.86 46.18 20.28
CA LEU A 37 16.95 45.57 21.24
C LEU A 37 15.52 45.81 20.76
N ARG A 38 14.82 44.74 20.37
CA ARG A 38 13.46 44.80 19.84
C ARG A 38 12.49 44.11 20.78
N LEU A 39 11.35 44.77 21.01
CA LEU A 39 10.16 44.15 21.59
C LEU A 39 9.21 43.80 20.46
N TRP A 40 8.67 42.58 20.48
CA TRP A 40 7.73 42.08 19.47
C TRP A 40 6.30 42.38 19.91
N THR A 41 5.47 42.85 18.98
CA THR A 41 4.06 43.10 19.26
C THR A 41 3.26 41.79 19.29
N GLN A 42 2.07 41.81 19.89
CA GLN A 42 1.20 40.63 19.89
C GLN A 42 0.82 40.21 18.45
N ASP A 43 0.55 41.18 17.57
CA ASP A 43 0.23 40.92 16.16
C ASP A 43 1.38 40.23 15.41
N GLU A 44 2.64 40.60 15.70
CA GLU A 44 3.83 39.97 15.12
C GLU A 44 3.98 38.52 15.62
N ILE A 45 3.77 38.31 16.92
CA ILE A 45 3.80 36.98 17.55
C ILE A 45 2.71 36.09 16.94
N ASP A 46 1.48 36.61 16.84
CA ASP A 46 0.32 35.88 16.33
C ASP A 46 0.47 35.55 14.84
N THR A 47 0.99 36.50 14.05
CA THR A 47 1.27 36.30 12.63
C THR A 47 2.31 35.20 12.42
N LEU A 48 3.43 35.26 13.16
CA LEU A 48 4.45 34.22 13.07
C LEU A 48 3.93 32.86 13.56
N ALA A 49 3.11 32.84 14.61
CA ALA A 49 2.51 31.61 15.10
C ALA A 49 1.57 30.97 14.06
N LEU A 50 0.80 31.78 13.32
CA LEU A 50 -0.01 31.29 12.21
C LEU A 50 0.85 30.70 11.09
N LEU A 51 1.91 31.41 10.69
CA LEU A 51 2.85 30.92 9.67
C LEU A 51 3.55 29.63 10.09
N ALA A 52 4.00 29.54 11.34
CA ALA A 52 4.62 28.34 11.90
C ALA A 52 3.66 27.13 11.87
N LYS A 53 2.36 27.34 12.15
CA LYS A 53 1.35 26.29 12.01
C LYS A 53 1.19 25.83 10.57
N ILE A 54 1.12 26.75 9.61
CA ILE A 54 0.97 26.41 8.17
C ILE A 54 2.18 25.59 7.69
N VAL A 55 3.40 26.07 7.98
CA VAL A 55 4.65 25.37 7.64
C VAL A 55 4.68 24.00 8.30
N GLY A 56 4.30 23.92 9.58
CA GLY A 56 4.21 22.69 10.33
C GLY A 56 3.29 21.65 9.69
N ILE A 57 2.05 22.04 9.39
CA ILE A 57 1.06 21.17 8.73
C ILE A 57 1.61 20.66 7.39
N PHE A 58 2.21 21.54 6.58
CA PHE A 58 2.73 21.14 5.27
C PHE A 58 3.89 20.13 5.38
N VAL A 59 4.86 20.40 6.25
CA VAL A 59 6.01 19.51 6.49
C VAL A 59 5.55 18.15 7.02
N LEU A 60 4.65 18.15 8.02
CA LEU A 60 4.13 16.92 8.61
C LEU A 60 3.32 16.12 7.59
N LYS A 61 2.43 16.76 6.83
CA LYS A 61 1.65 16.12 5.77
C LYS A 61 2.55 15.49 4.72
N ARG A 62 3.58 16.20 4.25
CA ARG A 62 4.54 15.67 3.27
C ARG A 62 5.27 14.45 3.80
N ASN A 63 5.68 14.46 5.07
CA ASN A 63 6.37 13.33 5.70
C ASN A 63 5.48 12.10 5.83
N ILE A 64 4.20 12.27 6.20
CA ILE A 64 3.23 11.16 6.25
C ILE A 64 3.01 10.58 4.86
N SER A 65 2.78 11.43 3.84
CA SER A 65 2.61 10.96 2.46
C SER A 65 3.84 10.22 1.94
N ALA A 66 5.05 10.71 2.23
CA ALA A 66 6.30 10.05 1.85
C ALA A 66 6.46 8.67 2.52
N ARG A 67 6.13 8.56 3.82
CA ARG A 67 6.16 7.28 4.55
C ARG A 67 5.13 6.30 4.02
N LEU A 68 3.92 6.75 3.70
CA LEU A 68 2.89 5.91 3.12
C LEU A 68 3.32 5.39 1.73
N ALA A 69 3.90 6.26 0.90
CA ALA A 69 4.42 5.88 -0.41
C ALA A 69 5.56 4.85 -0.29
N ALA A 70 6.48 5.03 0.66
CA ALA A 70 7.55 4.07 0.93
C ALA A 70 7.00 2.72 1.40
N ALA A 71 6.09 2.71 2.39
CA ALA A 71 5.49 1.47 2.88
C ALA A 71 4.69 0.73 1.77
N TYR A 72 3.97 1.47 0.93
CA TYR A 72 3.28 0.90 -0.23
C TYR A 72 4.26 0.30 -1.24
N HIS A 73 5.37 0.98 -1.52
CA HIS A 73 6.43 0.48 -2.37
C HIS A 73 7.05 -0.81 -1.83
N ASP A 74 7.38 -0.85 -0.53
CA ASP A 74 8.00 -2.02 0.11
C ASP A 74 7.09 -3.26 0.05
N ILE A 75 5.81 -3.12 0.39
CA ILE A 75 4.83 -4.22 0.33
C ILE A 75 4.66 -4.71 -1.12
N ARG A 76 4.59 -3.79 -2.08
CA ARG A 76 4.48 -4.14 -3.48
C ARG A 76 5.72 -4.87 -3.99
N ALA A 77 6.92 -4.42 -3.61
CA ALA A 77 8.18 -5.07 -3.97
C ALA A 77 8.23 -6.51 -3.42
N VAL A 78 7.75 -6.75 -2.20
CA VAL A 78 7.62 -8.11 -1.64
C VAL A 78 6.69 -8.98 -2.49
N LEU A 79 5.49 -8.49 -2.81
CA LEU A 79 4.50 -9.25 -3.61
C LEU A 79 4.95 -9.49 -5.05
N ASP A 80 5.62 -8.51 -5.67
CA ASP A 80 6.13 -8.58 -7.04
C ASP A 80 7.36 -9.51 -7.13
N SER A 81 8.11 -9.71 -6.04
CA SER A 81 9.24 -10.66 -5.96
C SER A 81 8.81 -12.11 -5.71
N MET A 82 7.53 -12.38 -5.44
CA MET A 82 7.02 -13.74 -5.24
C MET A 82 6.96 -14.50 -6.56
N ALA A 83 7.38 -15.77 -6.55
CA ALA A 83 7.25 -16.65 -7.71
C ALA A 83 5.79 -17.10 -7.99
N ALA A 84 4.89 -16.92 -7.03
CA ALA A 84 3.48 -17.25 -7.17
C ALA A 84 2.69 -16.17 -7.91
N TRP A 85 1.68 -16.57 -8.67
CA TRP A 85 0.71 -15.65 -9.26
C TRP A 85 -0.27 -15.22 -8.17
N ALA A 86 -0.22 -13.96 -7.77
CA ALA A 86 -1.09 -13.40 -6.74
C ALA A 86 -1.99 -12.29 -7.31
N TYR A 87 -3.28 -12.38 -7.02
CA TYR A 87 -4.26 -11.36 -7.39
C TYR A 87 -5.39 -11.27 -6.38
N VAL A 88 -6.01 -10.09 -6.26
CA VAL A 88 -7.13 -9.85 -5.35
C VAL A 88 -8.37 -9.57 -6.17
N ILE A 89 -9.51 -10.14 -5.77
CA ILE A 89 -10.82 -9.85 -6.36
C ILE A 89 -11.80 -9.32 -5.32
N ASP A 90 -12.78 -8.54 -5.78
CA ASP A 90 -13.99 -8.29 -5.01
C ASP A 90 -14.80 -9.59 -4.93
N GLU A 91 -15.23 -9.94 -3.72
CA GLU A 91 -15.93 -11.20 -3.44
C GLU A 91 -17.29 -11.29 -4.15
N ASN A 92 -17.93 -10.16 -4.43
CA ASN A 92 -19.27 -10.11 -5.03
C ASN A 92 -19.20 -9.95 -6.55
N THR A 93 -18.40 -9.00 -7.04
CA THR A 93 -18.35 -8.66 -8.46
C THR A 93 -17.33 -9.47 -9.25
N HIS A 94 -16.38 -10.14 -8.56
CA HIS A 94 -15.23 -10.83 -9.14
C HIS A 94 -14.26 -9.90 -9.88
N GLU A 95 -14.41 -8.59 -9.71
CA GLU A 95 -13.52 -7.59 -10.31
C GLU A 95 -12.14 -7.68 -9.68
N LEU A 96 -11.11 -7.65 -10.52
CA LEU A 96 -9.72 -7.62 -10.11
C LEU A 96 -9.44 -6.28 -9.42
N LEU A 97 -9.01 -6.35 -8.18
CA LEU A 97 -8.63 -5.20 -7.35
C LEU A 97 -7.11 -5.01 -7.31
N TYR A 98 -6.36 -6.11 -7.47
CA TYR A 98 -4.90 -6.11 -7.49
C TYR A 98 -4.35 -7.31 -8.27
N LEU A 99 -3.17 -7.14 -8.84
CA LEU A 99 -2.38 -8.17 -9.51
C LEU A 99 -0.92 -7.95 -9.09
N ASN A 100 -0.13 -9.00 -8.85
CA ASN A 100 1.33 -8.86 -8.75
C ASN A 100 2.00 -8.92 -10.13
N GLU A 101 3.30 -8.68 -10.17
CA GLU A 101 4.09 -8.66 -11.41
C GLU A 101 4.09 -10.01 -12.12
N ALA A 102 4.27 -11.11 -11.38
CA ALA A 102 4.24 -12.45 -11.94
C ALA A 102 2.91 -12.73 -12.68
N THR A 103 1.78 -12.32 -12.10
CA THR A 103 0.45 -12.48 -12.73
C THR A 103 0.30 -11.59 -13.97
N ARG A 104 0.75 -10.33 -13.91
CA ARG A 104 0.70 -9.40 -15.06
C ARG A 104 1.57 -9.87 -16.22
N TYR A 105 2.74 -10.41 -15.92
CA TYR A 105 3.65 -10.96 -16.92
C TYR A 105 3.04 -12.16 -17.62
N PHE A 106 2.45 -13.07 -16.85
CA PHE A 106 1.86 -14.29 -17.40
C PHE A 106 0.56 -14.04 -18.16
N VAL A 107 -0.26 -13.08 -17.71
CA VAL A 107 -1.52 -12.71 -18.38
C VAL A 107 -1.54 -11.21 -18.68
N PRO A 108 -0.89 -10.75 -19.77
CA PRO A 108 -0.74 -9.34 -20.08
C PRO A 108 -2.05 -8.58 -20.34
N ARG A 109 -3.15 -9.29 -20.59
CA ARG A 109 -4.49 -8.69 -20.76
C ARG A 109 -5.18 -8.40 -19.43
N ALA A 110 -4.77 -9.04 -18.33
CA ALA A 110 -5.38 -8.82 -17.03
C ALA A 110 -5.09 -7.40 -16.52
N ARG A 111 -6.15 -6.72 -16.08
CA ARG A 111 -6.12 -5.34 -15.56
C ARG A 111 -7.09 -5.22 -14.40
N VAL A 112 -6.79 -4.32 -13.47
CA VAL A 112 -7.72 -3.94 -12.39
C VAL A 112 -9.03 -3.43 -13.01
N GLY A 113 -10.16 -3.87 -12.47
CA GLY A 113 -11.51 -3.60 -12.96
C GLY A 113 -12.08 -4.67 -13.89
N LEU A 114 -11.25 -5.53 -14.50
CA LEU A 114 -11.75 -6.69 -15.26
C LEU A 114 -12.21 -7.80 -14.31
N LYS A 115 -13.16 -8.62 -14.74
CA LYS A 115 -13.54 -9.81 -13.96
C LYS A 115 -12.48 -10.89 -14.10
N CYS A 116 -12.16 -11.58 -13.00
CA CYS A 116 -11.08 -12.57 -13.00
C CYS A 116 -11.31 -13.71 -14.01
N TYR A 117 -12.56 -14.17 -14.14
CA TYR A 117 -12.90 -15.25 -15.07
C TYR A 117 -12.83 -14.81 -16.54
N GLU A 118 -13.10 -13.54 -16.83
CA GLU A 118 -12.92 -12.96 -18.17
C GLU A 118 -11.41 -12.86 -18.50
N ALA A 119 -10.62 -12.38 -17.54
CA ALA A 119 -9.19 -12.15 -17.73
C ALA A 119 -8.37 -13.45 -17.87
N PHE A 120 -8.70 -14.50 -17.12
CA PHE A 120 -7.88 -15.71 -16.99
C PHE A 120 -8.40 -16.93 -17.76
N PHE A 121 -9.60 -16.86 -18.35
CA PHE A 121 -10.23 -17.96 -19.06
C PHE A 121 -10.87 -17.49 -20.38
N GLU A 122 -10.05 -16.92 -21.28
CA GLU A 122 -10.45 -16.59 -22.67
C GLU A 122 -11.71 -15.70 -22.82
N GLY A 123 -11.93 -14.74 -21.92
CA GLY A 123 -13.07 -13.83 -22.04
C GLY A 123 -14.41 -14.45 -21.64
N ARG A 124 -14.39 -15.50 -20.82
CA ARG A 124 -15.59 -16.11 -20.23
C ARG A 124 -16.50 -15.04 -19.60
N GLU A 125 -17.83 -15.22 -19.70
CA GLU A 125 -18.83 -14.28 -19.17
C GLU A 125 -19.37 -14.65 -17.78
N GLU A 126 -19.17 -15.90 -17.35
CA GLU A 126 -19.66 -16.43 -16.07
C GLU A 126 -18.51 -16.90 -15.14
N PRO A 127 -18.71 -16.89 -13.81
CA PRO A 127 -17.74 -17.43 -12.86
C PRO A 127 -17.37 -18.90 -13.10
N CYS A 128 -16.19 -19.29 -12.62
CA CYS A 128 -15.69 -20.66 -12.75
C CYS A 128 -16.52 -21.66 -11.93
N VAL A 129 -16.80 -22.84 -12.50
CA VAL A 129 -17.47 -23.95 -11.80
C VAL A 129 -16.62 -24.42 -10.61
N HIS A 130 -15.32 -24.62 -10.86
CA HIS A 130 -14.33 -24.98 -9.85
C HIS A 130 -13.55 -23.73 -9.41
N CYS A 131 -14.20 -22.86 -8.65
CA CYS A 131 -13.60 -21.64 -8.13
C CYS A 131 -13.11 -21.85 -6.69
N PRO A 132 -11.82 -21.62 -6.37
CA PRO A 132 -11.31 -21.70 -5.00
C PRO A 132 -12.08 -20.80 -4.01
N MET A 133 -12.52 -19.62 -4.48
CA MET A 133 -13.37 -18.72 -3.69
C MET A 133 -14.75 -19.33 -3.41
N LEU A 134 -15.33 -20.07 -4.37
CA LEU A 134 -16.63 -20.70 -4.16
C LEU A 134 -16.53 -21.82 -3.12
N ALA A 135 -15.48 -22.64 -3.17
CA ALA A 135 -15.22 -23.66 -2.14
C ALA A 135 -15.06 -23.03 -0.75
N MET A 136 -14.29 -21.94 -0.66
CA MET A 136 -14.14 -21.15 0.57
C MET A 136 -15.50 -20.63 1.09
N LYS A 137 -16.36 -20.11 0.21
CA LYS A 137 -17.70 -19.61 0.57
C LYS A 137 -18.66 -20.71 1.02
N GLN A 138 -18.64 -21.88 0.36
CA GLN A 138 -19.55 -22.98 0.66
C GLN A 138 -19.37 -23.53 2.07
N HIS A 139 -18.13 -23.53 2.57
CA HIS A 139 -17.79 -23.97 3.91
C HIS A 139 -17.67 -22.82 4.93
N ASP A 140 -17.93 -21.57 4.50
CA ASP A 140 -17.71 -20.33 5.25
C ASP A 140 -16.34 -20.25 5.94
N GLU A 141 -15.30 -20.69 5.23
CA GLU A 141 -13.93 -20.72 5.76
C GLU A 141 -13.18 -19.41 5.45
N GLN A 142 -12.15 -19.11 6.25
CA GLN A 142 -11.27 -17.97 5.99
C GLN A 142 -10.39 -18.18 4.74
N ARG A 143 -10.11 -19.45 4.40
CA ARG A 143 -9.20 -19.86 3.34
C ARG A 143 -9.61 -21.23 2.81
N ALA A 144 -9.51 -21.44 1.50
CA ALA A 144 -9.60 -22.77 0.87
C ALA A 144 -8.51 -22.93 -0.19
N THR A 145 -7.95 -24.14 -0.30
CA THR A 145 -6.96 -24.49 -1.32
C THR A 145 -7.48 -25.65 -2.17
N MET A 146 -7.26 -25.57 -3.48
CA MET A 146 -7.58 -26.66 -4.40
C MET A 146 -6.64 -26.66 -5.60
N GLU A 147 -6.48 -27.83 -6.20
CA GLU A 147 -5.80 -27.98 -7.48
C GLU A 147 -6.83 -27.82 -8.60
N ILE A 148 -6.54 -26.93 -9.55
CA ILE A 148 -7.38 -26.69 -10.72
C ILE A 148 -6.52 -26.74 -11.97
N GLU A 149 -7.06 -27.36 -13.02
CA GLU A 149 -6.54 -27.20 -14.36
C GLU A 149 -7.10 -25.91 -14.94
N ASN A 150 -6.23 -25.05 -15.49
CA ASN A 150 -6.65 -23.92 -16.30
C ASN A 150 -6.38 -24.26 -17.77
N PRO A 151 -7.40 -24.65 -18.55
CA PRO A 151 -7.22 -25.02 -19.95
C PRO A 151 -6.69 -23.86 -20.80
N SER A 152 -7.11 -22.63 -20.52
CA SER A 152 -6.69 -21.43 -21.25
C SER A 152 -5.23 -21.08 -21.04
N LEU A 153 -4.65 -21.52 -19.92
CA LEU A 153 -3.24 -21.34 -19.61
C LEU A 153 -2.40 -22.60 -19.85
N ASP A 154 -3.04 -23.74 -20.18
CA ASP A 154 -2.41 -25.06 -20.31
C ASP A 154 -1.58 -25.44 -19.06
N ARG A 155 -2.12 -25.18 -17.86
CA ARG A 155 -1.40 -25.39 -16.59
C ARG A 155 -2.27 -26.01 -15.51
N TRP A 156 -1.64 -26.84 -14.71
CA TRP A 156 -2.16 -27.26 -13.41
C TRP A 156 -1.66 -26.30 -12.34
N VAL A 157 -2.60 -25.74 -11.58
CA VAL A 157 -2.28 -24.77 -10.53
C VAL A 157 -2.87 -25.21 -9.21
N GLU A 158 -2.05 -25.13 -8.15
CA GLU A 158 -2.55 -25.12 -6.79
C GLU A 158 -2.98 -23.68 -6.49
N ALA A 159 -4.28 -23.48 -6.28
CA ALA A 159 -4.87 -22.17 -6.04
C ALA A 159 -5.45 -22.09 -4.63
N THR A 160 -4.99 -21.09 -3.87
CA THR A 160 -5.47 -20.78 -2.53
C THR A 160 -6.27 -19.48 -2.57
N ALA A 161 -7.55 -19.54 -2.21
CA ALA A 161 -8.37 -18.38 -1.90
C ALA A 161 -8.28 -18.04 -0.40
N SER A 162 -8.08 -16.78 -0.05
CA SER A 162 -8.10 -16.29 1.33
C SER A 162 -8.88 -14.98 1.42
N ARG A 163 -9.83 -14.87 2.36
CA ARG A 163 -10.46 -13.58 2.68
C ARG A 163 -9.42 -12.65 3.31
N ILE A 164 -9.40 -11.39 2.87
CA ILE A 164 -8.51 -10.37 3.43
C ILE A 164 -9.27 -9.08 3.71
N PRO A 165 -8.84 -8.29 4.71
CA PRO A 165 -9.30 -6.91 4.83
C PRO A 165 -8.89 -6.12 3.59
N TRP A 166 -9.80 -5.30 3.07
CA TRP A 166 -9.53 -4.45 1.91
C TRP A 166 -9.90 -3.00 2.18
N SER A 167 -9.12 -2.09 1.60
CA SER A 167 -9.39 -0.65 1.69
C SER A 167 -10.76 -0.34 1.08
N GLY A 168 -11.62 0.36 1.83
CA GLY A 168 -12.97 0.72 1.39
C GLY A 168 -14.09 -0.16 1.97
N GLY A 169 -13.78 -1.20 2.74
CA GLY A 169 -14.77 -2.04 3.42
C GLY A 169 -15.39 -3.14 2.55
N ASN A 170 -14.99 -3.24 1.28
CA ASN A 170 -15.39 -4.35 0.41
C ASN A 170 -14.83 -5.67 0.94
N LYS A 171 -15.61 -6.75 0.78
CA LYS A 171 -15.12 -8.10 1.01
C LYS A 171 -14.21 -8.48 -0.15
N ALA A 172 -12.94 -8.73 0.12
CA ALA A 172 -11.97 -9.08 -0.90
C ALA A 172 -11.35 -10.45 -0.63
N VAL A 173 -10.94 -11.09 -1.72
CA VAL A 173 -10.35 -12.43 -1.70
C VAL A 173 -9.03 -12.39 -2.44
N LEU A 174 -7.96 -12.75 -1.75
CA LEU A 174 -6.65 -12.99 -2.34
C LEU A 174 -6.63 -14.41 -2.92
N LEU A 175 -6.27 -14.51 -4.19
CA LEU A 175 -5.95 -15.76 -4.86
C LEU A 175 -4.45 -15.82 -5.04
N CYS A 176 -3.83 -16.86 -4.49
CA CYS A 176 -2.44 -17.21 -4.71
C CYS A 176 -2.39 -18.53 -5.47
N CYS A 177 -1.82 -18.52 -6.66
CA CYS A 177 -1.73 -19.68 -7.54
C CYS A 177 -0.25 -20.05 -7.76
N THR A 178 0.07 -21.33 -7.61
CA THR A 178 1.40 -21.88 -7.89
C THR A 178 1.29 -22.92 -8.98
N ASP A 179 2.16 -22.84 -9.99
CA ASP A 179 2.23 -23.84 -11.06
C ASP A 179 2.77 -25.18 -10.50
N ILE A 180 1.94 -26.21 -10.58
CA ILE A 180 2.25 -27.58 -10.15
C ILE A 180 2.30 -28.56 -11.34
N THR A 181 2.27 -28.06 -12.58
CA THR A 181 2.26 -28.88 -13.81
C THR A 181 3.40 -29.88 -13.86
N ARG A 182 4.58 -29.51 -13.34
CA ARG A 182 5.75 -30.42 -13.27
C ARG A 182 5.53 -31.66 -12.40
N PHE A 183 4.64 -31.59 -11.40
CA PHE A 183 4.32 -32.69 -10.49
C PHE A 183 3.16 -33.56 -11.01
N ARG A 184 2.49 -33.11 -12.08
CA ARG A 184 1.37 -33.79 -12.73
C ARG A 184 1.75 -34.55 -14.00
N ARG A 185 3.04 -34.55 -14.40
CA ARG A 185 3.49 -35.39 -15.52
C ARG A 185 3.10 -36.84 -15.22
N PRO A 186 2.48 -37.57 -16.17
CA PRO A 186 2.24 -38.99 -16.00
C PRO A 186 3.60 -39.66 -15.77
N ASP A 187 3.64 -40.61 -14.84
CA ASP A 187 4.76 -41.52 -14.69
C ASP A 187 5.24 -41.96 -16.08
N ALA A 188 6.43 -41.51 -16.45
CA ALA A 188 7.16 -42.13 -17.53
C ALA A 188 7.50 -43.55 -17.07
N ALA A 189 6.89 -44.53 -17.74
CA ALA A 189 7.17 -45.97 -17.66
C ALA A 189 6.78 -46.67 -16.35
N GLY A 190 5.59 -47.29 -16.36
CA GLY A 190 5.21 -48.35 -15.44
C GLY A 190 4.52 -49.50 -16.19
N ASN A 191 5.36 -50.43 -16.68
CA ASN A 191 5.08 -51.74 -17.30
C ASN A 191 4.45 -51.79 -18.71
#